data_AF-A0A7W7D9T3-F1
#
_entry.id   AF-A0A7W7D9T3-F1
#
_cell.length_a   1.000
_cell.length_b   1.000
_cell.length_c   1.000
_cell.angle_alpha   90.00
_cell.angle_beta   90.00
_cell.angle_gamma   90.00
#
_symmetry.space_group_name_H-M   'P 1'
#
loop_
_entity.id
_entity.type
_entity.pdbx_description
1 polymer ?
#
loop_
_entity_poly.entity_id
_entity_poly.type
_entity_poly.pdbx_seq_one_letter_code
_entity_poly.pdbx_strand_id
1 'polypeptide(L)' 'MPSPDYCYSCGRDEPVPPSGVYIICIECGHVYETADDLLHLYNEQIIAENRAHPEWAMPLAIDPDNIGCCALCLHDL' A
#
# COMPACT_ATOMS: atom_id res chain seq x y z
N MET A 1 11.14 23.22 1.18
CA MET A 1 10.50 21.95 1.55
C MET A 1 11.38 20.84 1.00
N PRO A 2 11.70 19.77 1.75
CA PRO A 2 12.36 18.63 1.16
C PRO A 2 11.49 18.10 0.00
N SER A 3 12.15 17.70 -1.09
CA SER A 3 11.50 16.96 -2.17
C SER A 3 10.91 15.68 -1.60
N PRO A 4 9.72 15.22 -2.02
CA PRO A 4 9.34 13.84 -1.77
C PRO A 4 10.42 12.92 -2.37
N ASP A 5 10.82 11.90 -1.62
CA ASP A 5 11.68 10.83 -2.13
C ASP A 5 10.84 9.98 -3.11
N TYR A 6 11.47 9.25 -4.05
CA TYR A 6 10.74 8.46 -5.04
C TYR A 6 10.95 6.97 -4.80
N CYS A 7 9.86 6.19 -4.73
CA CYS A 7 9.94 4.75 -4.66
C CYS A 7 10.00 4.13 -6.05
N TYR A 8 11.17 3.61 -6.42
CA TYR A 8 11.42 2.99 -7.73
C TYR A 8 10.73 1.64 -7.93
N SER A 9 10.37 0.92 -6.87
CA SER A 9 9.71 -0.39 -6.98
C SER A 9 8.25 -0.27 -7.37
N CYS A 10 7.54 0.74 -6.86
CA CYS A 10 6.13 0.95 -7.15
C CYS A 10 5.86 2.16 -8.07
N GLY A 11 6.89 2.91 -8.42
CA GLY A 11 6.85 4.00 -9.39
C GLY A 11 6.12 5.25 -8.91
N ARG A 12 6.13 5.53 -7.60
CA ARG A 12 5.36 6.63 -6.96
C ARG A 12 6.23 7.46 -6.03
N ASP A 13 5.89 8.75 -5.91
CA ASP A 13 6.48 9.65 -4.94
C ASP A 13 6.10 9.24 -3.51
N GLU A 14 7.08 9.24 -2.61
CA GLU A 14 6.88 9.03 -1.19
C GLU A 14 6.32 10.31 -0.55
N PRO A 15 5.23 10.20 0.22
CA PRO A 15 4.73 11.34 0.96
C PRO A 15 5.76 11.78 2.01
N VAL A 16 5.82 13.08 2.29
CA VAL A 16 6.58 13.65 3.42
C VAL A 16 5.57 13.92 4.55
N PRO A 17 5.31 12.95 5.44
CA PRO A 17 4.29 13.10 6.46
C PRO A 17 4.66 14.20 7.48
N PRO A 18 3.72 15.06 7.89
CA PRO A 18 3.99 16.22 8.74
C PRO A 18 4.39 15.87 10.19
N SER A 19 4.20 14.62 10.64
CA SER A 19 4.49 14.17 12.01
C SER A 19 5.30 12.87 12.14
N GLY A 20 5.63 12.21 11.02
CA GLY A 20 6.39 10.96 11.00
C GLY A 20 5.78 9.90 10.08
N VAL A 21 6.61 8.93 9.68
CA VAL A 21 6.20 7.78 8.88
C VAL A 21 5.34 6.85 9.74
N TYR A 22 4.10 6.57 9.29
CA TYR A 22 3.21 5.67 10.04
C TYR A 22 3.43 4.20 9.65
N ILE A 23 3.43 3.90 8.35
CA ILE A 23 3.61 2.52 7.85
C ILE A 23 4.46 2.51 6.59
N ILE A 24 5.37 1.53 6.52
CA ILE A 24 6.31 1.28 5.44
C ILE A 24 6.00 -0.09 4.88
N CYS A 25 5.82 -0.20 3.55
CA CYS A 25 5.78 -1.50 2.89
C CYS A 25 7.11 -2.24 3.11
N ILE A 26 7.09 -3.46 3.63
CA ILE A 26 8.33 -4.21 3.92
C ILE A 26 9.11 -4.59 2.65
N GLU A 27 8.42 -4.68 1.50
CA GLU A 27 9.01 -5.10 0.23
C GLU A 27 9.65 -3.92 -0.51
N CYS A 28 8.88 -2.85 -0.76
CA CYS A 28 9.37 -1.72 -1.54
C CYS A 28 9.86 -0.53 -0.73
N GLY A 29 9.66 -0.52 0.59
CA GLY A 29 9.97 0.64 1.43
C GLY A 29 9.04 1.83 1.24
N HIS A 30 7.98 1.72 0.42
CA HIS A 30 7.08 2.85 0.17
C HIS A 30 6.36 3.29 1.44
N VAL A 31 6.36 4.59 1.66
CA VAL A 31 5.78 5.27 2.83
C VAL A 31 4.35 5.70 2.54
N TYR A 32 3.49 5.64 3.55
CA TYR A 32 2.12 6.16 3.49
C TYR A 32 1.94 7.33 4.45
N GLU A 33 1.19 8.35 4.03
CA GLU A 33 0.94 9.56 4.83
C GLU A 33 0.13 9.25 6.08
N THR A 34 -0.92 8.44 5.93
CA THR A 34 -1.73 7.92 7.04
C THR A 34 -1.96 6.41 6.90
N ALA A 35 -2.30 5.77 8.02
CA ALA A 35 -2.68 4.35 8.02
C ALA A 35 -4.00 4.10 7.27
N ASP A 36 -4.90 5.08 7.26
CA ASP A 36 -6.15 5.04 6.50
C ASP A 36 -5.88 5.07 4.98
N ASP A 37 -4.89 5.85 4.52
CA ASP A 37 -4.52 5.87 3.10
C ASP A 37 -3.98 4.52 2.63
N LEU A 38 -3.15 3.87 3.46
CA LEU A 38 -2.68 2.51 3.19
C LEU A 38 -3.86 1.54 3.09
N LEU A 39 -4.74 1.54 4.09
CA LEU A 39 -5.89 0.63 4.15
C LEU A 39 -6.83 0.83 2.96
N HIS A 40 -7.08 2.09 2.60
CA HIS A 40 -7.92 2.46 1.48
C HIS A 40 -7.34 1.96 0.16
N LEU A 41 -6.10 2.33 -0.16
CA LEU A 41 -5.43 1.93 -1.41
C LEU A 41 -5.22 0.42 -1.51
N TYR A 42 -4.92 -0.24 -0.39
CA TYR A 42 -4.81 -1.69 -0.33
C TYR A 42 -6.13 -2.37 -0.71
N ASN A 43 -7.22 -1.96 -0.07
CA ASN A 43 -8.53 -2.55 -0.32
C ASN A 43 -9.07 -2.25 -1.72
N GLU A 44 -8.79 -1.07 -2.28
CA GLU A 44 -9.14 -0.79 -3.69
C GLU A 44 -8.49 -1.78 -4.65
N GLN A 45 -7.21 -2.12 -4.44
CA GLN A 45 -6.52 -3.12 -5.25
C GLN A 45 -7.14 -4.51 -5.06
N ILE A 46 -7.37 -4.94 -3.81
CA ILE A 46 -8.00 -6.24 -3.54
C ILE A 46 -9.38 -6.34 -4.20
N ILE A 47 -10.18 -5.27 -4.18
CA ILE A 47 -11.46 -5.23 -4.87
C ILE A 47 -11.28 -5.38 -6.38
N ALA A 48 -10.27 -4.74 -6.98
CA ALA A 48 -9.97 -4.86 -8.41
C ALA A 48 -9.52 -6.28 -8.77
N GLU A 49 -8.60 -6.86 -8.00
CA GLU A 49 -8.11 -8.24 -8.18
C GLU A 49 -9.25 -9.25 -8.03
N ASN A 50 -10.07 -9.13 -6.99
CA ASN A 50 -11.22 -10.03 -6.79
C ASN A 50 -12.25 -9.95 -7.93
N ARG A 51 -12.35 -8.81 -8.63
CA ARG A 51 -13.20 -8.71 -9.83
C ARG A 51 -12.56 -9.38 -11.03
N ALA A 52 -11.24 -9.32 -11.16
CA ALA A 52 -10.51 -9.93 -12.26
C ALA A 52 -10.36 -11.45 -12.08
N HIS A 53 -10.17 -11.91 -10.84
CA HIS A 53 -9.83 -13.28 -10.43
C HIS A 53 -10.73 -13.74 -9.28
N PRO A 54 -12.05 -13.91 -9.50
CA PRO A 54 -13.00 -14.27 -8.44
C PRO A 54 -12.72 -15.63 -7.80
N GLU A 55 -12.02 -16.53 -8.49
CA GLU A 55 -11.59 -17.84 -7.98
C GLU A 55 -10.56 -17.75 -6.85
N TRP A 56 -9.84 -16.64 -6.73
CA TRP A 56 -8.80 -16.37 -5.73
C TRP A 56 -9.14 -15.19 -4.83
N ALA A 57 -10.45 -14.94 -4.66
CA ALA A 57 -10.91 -13.77 -3.94
C ALA A 57 -10.33 -13.67 -2.52
N MET A 58 -9.67 -12.56 -2.24
CA MET A 58 -9.08 -12.25 -0.94
C MET A 58 -10.01 -11.39 -0.08
N PRO A 59 -9.98 -11.55 1.26
CA PRO A 59 -10.70 -10.65 2.15
C PRO A 59 -10.09 -9.24 2.14
N LEU A 60 -10.93 -8.24 2.40
CA LEU A 60 -10.47 -6.87 2.66
C LEU A 60 -9.73 -6.81 4.00
N ALA A 61 -8.69 -5.99 4.05
CA ALA A 61 -8.03 -5.65 5.31
C ALA A 61 -8.94 -4.72 6.14
N ILE A 62 -8.95 -4.95 7.46
CA ILE A 62 -9.73 -4.16 8.43
C ILE A 62 -8.80 -3.29 9.28
N ASP A 63 -7.55 -3.71 9.41
CA ASP A 63 -6.53 -3.08 10.24
C ASP A 63 -5.26 -2.89 9.40
N PRO A 64 -4.75 -1.66 9.27
CA PRO A 64 -3.55 -1.37 8.49
C PRO A 64 -2.29 -2.03 9.05
N ASP A 65 -2.25 -2.39 10.35
CA ASP A 65 -1.11 -3.10 10.95
C ASP A 65 -0.98 -4.55 10.43
N ASN A 66 -2.03 -5.10 9.82
CA ASN A 66 -2.00 -6.41 9.17
C ASN A 66 -1.50 -6.36 7.72
N ILE A 67 -1.15 -5.17 7.21
CA ILE A 67 -0.69 -4.98 5.82
C ILE A 67 0.84 -4.92 5.82
N GLY A 68 1.49 -6.06 5.59
CA GLY A 68 2.95 -6.15 5.46
C GLY A 68 3.48 -5.63 4.12
N CYS A 69 2.78 -5.94 3.03
CA CYS A 69 3.12 -5.51 1.68
C CYS A 69 2.02 -4.61 1.11
N CYS A 70 2.41 -3.57 0.39
CA CYS A 70 1.44 -2.73 -0.30
C CYS A 70 0.77 -3.45 -1.47
N ALA A 71 -0.37 -2.92 -1.89
CA ALA A 71 -1.12 -3.36 -3.08
C ALA A 71 -0.27 -3.60 -4.33
N LEU A 72 0.78 -2.80 -4.55
CA LEU A 72 1.60 -2.88 -5.77
C LEU A 72 2.72 -3.92 -5.66
N CYS A 73 3.05 -4.32 -4.44
CA CYS A 73 4.00 -5.39 -4.14
C CYS A 73 3.30 -6.71 -3.82
N LEU A 74 1.96 -6.77 -3.95
CA LEU A 74 1.25 -8.03 -4.05
C LEU A 74 1.53 -8.62 -5.45
N HIS A 75 2.67 -9.26 -5.57
CA HIS A 75 3.01 -10.13 -6.69
C HIS A 75 2.90 -11.59 -6.23
N ASP A 76 2.64 -12.49 -7.18
CA ASP A 76 2.47 -13.93 -6.96
C ASP A 76 1.16 -14.35 -6.26
N LEU A 77 0.06 -13.60 -6.46
CA LEU A 77 -1.30 -14.06 -6.17
C LEU A 77 -1.81 -15.08 -7.20
#